data_AF-A0A378MYD3-F1
#
_entry.id   AF-A0A378MYD3-F1
#
_cell.length_a   1.000
_cell.length_b   1.000
_cell.length_c   1.000
_cell.angle_alpha   90.00
_cell.angle_beta   90.00
_cell.angle_gamma   90.00
#
_symmetry.space_group_name_H-M   'P 1'
#
loop_
_entity.id
_entity.type
_entity.pdbx_description
1 polymer ?
#
loop_
_entity_poly.entity_id
_entity_poly.type
_entity_poly.pdbx_seq_one_letter_code
_entity_poly.pdbx_strand_id
1 'polypeptide(L)'
;MSRAIEKLQKNSDFIPLATSALARARADWLYGINMTRAYTLQGRWAGYKGVLSVGRVQTPVLGLIVRRDLEIEHFVPKDYFEVLAQIVVPETQERFKAQWQPSKACEDYQDEDGRVLSRPLAENVVKRITDSRQPSPNIKIKLKKKLHRCLILFRYYKWKPPADMGYPPKRCWIFAKSCMKPIN
;
A
#
# COMPACT_ATOMS: atom_id res chain seq x y z
N MET A 1 -6.74 -33.19 24.12
CA MET A 1 -7.82 -33.71 23.23
C MET A 1 -9.17 -33.99 23.91
N SER A 2 -9.21 -34.43 25.18
CA SER A 2 -10.42 -34.83 25.92
C SER A 2 -11.64 -33.90 25.78
N ARG A 3 -11.45 -32.59 25.96
CA ARG A 3 -12.53 -31.58 25.84
C ARG A 3 -13.24 -31.54 24.48
N ALA A 4 -12.56 -31.90 23.39
CA ALA A 4 -13.17 -31.91 22.05
C ALA A 4 -14.04 -33.15 21.84
N ILE A 5 -13.66 -34.29 22.45
CA ILE A 5 -14.42 -35.54 22.42
C ILE A 5 -15.65 -35.43 23.35
N GLU A 6 -15.52 -34.72 24.47
CA GLU A 6 -16.64 -34.46 25.39
C GLU A 6 -17.71 -33.52 24.80
N LYS A 7 -17.37 -32.75 23.76
CA LYS A 7 -18.26 -31.76 23.13
C LYS A 7 -18.48 -32.04 21.63
N LEU A 8 -18.82 -33.28 21.31
CA LEU A 8 -19.16 -33.65 19.94
C LEU A 8 -20.42 -32.91 19.47
N GLN A 9 -20.32 -32.31 18.30
CA GLN A 9 -21.44 -31.67 17.60
C GLN A 9 -21.93 -32.59 16.48
N LYS A 10 -23.19 -32.44 16.08
CA LYS A 10 -23.74 -33.25 15.00
C LYS A 10 -23.12 -32.81 13.68
N ASN A 11 -22.77 -33.78 12.83
CA ASN A 11 -22.18 -33.48 11.52
C ASN A 11 -23.14 -32.66 10.62
N SER A 12 -24.45 -32.78 10.84
CA SER A 12 -25.49 -31.99 10.15
C SER A 12 -25.26 -30.48 10.29
N ASP A 13 -24.74 -30.05 11.43
CA ASP A 13 -24.54 -28.63 11.75
C ASP A 13 -23.44 -28.02 10.87
N PHE A 14 -22.59 -28.86 10.27
CA PHE A 14 -21.48 -28.48 9.39
C PHE A 14 -21.80 -28.64 7.89
N ILE A 15 -23.02 -29.05 7.52
CA ILE A 15 -23.44 -29.14 6.10
C ILE A 15 -23.22 -27.81 5.35
N PRO A 16 -23.56 -26.63 5.91
CA PRO A 16 -23.29 -25.35 5.24
C PRO A 16 -21.79 -25.12 4.99
N LEU A 17 -20.94 -25.49 5.95
CA LEU A 17 -19.49 -25.36 5.84
C LEU A 17 -18.96 -26.25 4.70
N ALA A 18 -19.35 -27.52 4.68
CA ALA A 18 -18.96 -28.47 3.64
C ALA A 18 -19.44 -28.02 2.25
N THR A 19 -20.68 -27.56 2.15
CA THR A 19 -21.27 -27.05 0.90
C THR A 19 -20.51 -25.83 0.39
N SER A 20 -20.15 -24.89 1.27
CA SER A 20 -19.37 -23.71 0.90
C SER A 20 -17.97 -24.05 0.39
N ALA A 21 -17.32 -25.04 0.99
CA ALA A 21 -16.00 -25.51 0.57
C ALA A 21 -16.06 -26.20 -0.80
N LEU A 22 -17.08 -27.05 -1.02
CA LEU A 22 -17.29 -27.74 -2.29
C LEU A 22 -17.62 -26.75 -3.42
N ALA A 23 -18.48 -25.77 -3.16
CA ALA A 23 -18.83 -24.73 -4.12
C ALA A 23 -17.59 -23.92 -4.54
N ARG A 24 -16.75 -23.52 -3.57
CA ARG A 24 -15.48 -22.83 -3.87
C ARG A 24 -14.54 -23.71 -4.70
N ALA A 25 -14.35 -24.97 -4.33
CA ALA A 25 -13.47 -25.88 -5.06
C ALA A 25 -13.91 -26.05 -6.52
N ARG A 26 -15.22 -26.25 -6.75
CA ARG A 26 -15.78 -26.38 -8.10
C ARG A 26 -15.66 -25.09 -8.91
N ALA A 27 -15.95 -23.94 -8.31
CA ALA A 27 -15.84 -22.65 -8.98
C ALA A 27 -14.39 -22.32 -9.38
N ASP A 28 -13.43 -22.54 -8.47
CA ASP A 28 -12.01 -22.31 -8.73
C ASP A 28 -11.47 -23.25 -9.82
N TRP A 29 -11.91 -24.51 -9.83
CA TRP A 29 -11.57 -25.49 -10.86
C TRP A 29 -12.14 -25.10 -12.24
N LEU A 30 -13.44 -24.81 -12.29
CA LEU A 30 -14.13 -24.45 -13.52
C LEU A 30 -13.55 -23.18 -14.15
N TYR A 31 -13.33 -22.14 -13.34
CA TYR A 31 -12.74 -20.90 -13.82
C TYR A 31 -11.28 -21.11 -14.26
N GLY A 32 -10.49 -21.79 -13.42
CA GLY A 32 -9.06 -21.98 -13.64
C GLY A 32 -8.76 -22.76 -14.92
N ILE A 33 -9.43 -23.90 -15.13
CA ILE A 33 -9.18 -24.75 -16.31
C ILE A 33 -9.64 -24.08 -17.60
N ASN A 34 -10.86 -23.55 -17.62
CA ASN A 34 -11.42 -22.98 -18.84
C ASN A 34 -10.63 -21.74 -19.28
N MET A 35 -10.33 -20.83 -18.36
CA MET A 35 -9.60 -19.61 -18.68
C MET A 35 -8.14 -19.90 -19.03
N THR A 36 -7.46 -20.76 -18.26
CA THR A 36 -6.07 -21.14 -18.59
C THR A 36 -5.98 -21.74 -19.99
N ARG A 37 -6.92 -22.60 -20.38
CA ARG A 37 -6.96 -23.18 -21.72
C ARG A 37 -7.22 -22.11 -22.79
N ALA A 38 -8.22 -21.26 -22.60
CA ALA A 38 -8.56 -20.20 -23.53
C ALA A 38 -7.38 -19.26 -23.79
N TYR A 39 -6.78 -18.71 -22.73
CA TYR A 39 -5.64 -17.79 -22.86
C TYR A 39 -4.38 -18.48 -23.38
N THR A 40 -4.12 -19.74 -23.01
CA THR A 40 -2.98 -20.47 -23.56
C THR A 40 -3.12 -20.69 -25.06
N LEU A 41 -4.32 -21.03 -25.57
CA LEU A 41 -4.57 -21.15 -27.01
C LEU A 41 -4.38 -19.81 -27.73
N GLN A 42 -4.92 -18.72 -27.16
CA GLN A 42 -4.73 -17.37 -27.70
C GLN A 42 -3.25 -16.97 -27.73
N GLY A 43 -2.51 -17.24 -26.65
CA GLY A 43 -1.07 -16.99 -26.58
C GLY A 43 -0.29 -17.80 -27.62
N ARG A 44 -0.67 -19.06 -27.85
CA ARG A 44 -0.06 -19.90 -28.90
C ARG A 44 -0.25 -19.32 -30.29
N TRP A 45 -1.42 -18.76 -30.59
CA TRP A 45 -1.64 -18.05 -31.87
C TRP A 45 -0.76 -16.81 -32.00
N ALA A 46 -0.43 -16.14 -30.89
CA ALA A 46 0.52 -15.04 -30.84
C ALA A 46 2.01 -15.49 -30.76
N GLY A 47 2.31 -16.79 -30.91
CA GLY A 47 3.67 -17.33 -30.88
C GLY A 47 4.22 -17.71 -29.50
N TYR A 48 3.41 -17.58 -28.43
CA TYR A 48 3.81 -17.99 -27.08
C TYR A 48 3.74 -19.52 -26.90
N LYS A 49 4.87 -20.14 -26.54
CA LYS A 49 4.98 -21.60 -26.40
C LYS A 49 4.68 -22.13 -24.99
N GLY A 50 4.50 -21.26 -24.00
CA GLY A 50 4.24 -21.62 -22.61
C GLY A 50 2.76 -21.81 -22.28
N VAL A 51 2.47 -21.93 -20.98
CA VAL A 51 1.10 -21.96 -20.43
C VAL A 51 0.80 -20.61 -19.78
N LEU A 52 -0.33 -20.00 -20.14
CA LEU A 52 -0.82 -18.79 -19.49
C LEU A 52 -1.84 -19.19 -18.42
N SER A 53 -1.36 -19.38 -17.19
CA SER A 53 -2.20 -19.74 -16.06
C SER A 53 -3.11 -18.58 -15.64
N VAL A 54 -4.41 -18.84 -15.61
CA VAL A 54 -5.43 -17.89 -15.19
C VAL A 54 -6.22 -18.50 -14.05
N GLY A 55 -6.40 -17.73 -12.98
CA GLY A 55 -7.12 -18.20 -11.80
C GLY A 55 -7.66 -17.05 -10.97
N ARG A 56 -8.72 -17.31 -10.22
CA ARG A 56 -9.44 -16.30 -9.43
C ARG A 56 -8.56 -15.60 -8.38
N VAL A 57 -7.48 -16.23 -7.92
CA VAL A 57 -6.57 -15.63 -6.92
C VAL A 57 -5.28 -15.12 -7.55
N GLN A 58 -4.61 -15.94 -8.36
CA GLN A 58 -3.33 -15.57 -8.96
C GLN A 58 -3.46 -14.37 -9.92
N THR A 59 -4.51 -14.35 -10.76
CA THR A 59 -4.67 -13.30 -11.78
C THR A 59 -4.97 -11.93 -11.19
N PRO A 60 -5.86 -11.77 -10.19
CA PRO A 60 -6.04 -10.48 -9.54
C PRO A 60 -4.80 -10.00 -8.78
N VAL A 61 -4.04 -10.91 -8.16
CA VAL A 61 -2.77 -10.55 -7.50
C VAL A 61 -1.76 -10.03 -8.51
N LEU A 62 -1.60 -10.71 -9.64
CA LEU A 62 -0.77 -10.19 -10.75
C LEU A 62 -1.29 -8.86 -11.26
N GLY A 63 -2.62 -8.71 -11.39
CA GLY A 63 -3.25 -7.46 -11.81
C GLY A 63 -2.96 -6.27 -10.87
N LEU A 64 -2.88 -6.50 -9.55
CA LEU A 64 -2.47 -5.45 -8.60
C LEU A 64 -1.02 -5.01 -8.84
N ILE A 65 -0.13 -5.94 -9.13
CA ILE A 65 1.28 -5.64 -9.42
C ILE A 65 1.37 -4.87 -10.74
N VAL A 66 0.76 -5.37 -11.81
CA VAL A 66 0.79 -4.74 -13.14
C VAL A 66 0.19 -3.34 -13.11
N ARG A 67 -0.97 -3.15 -12.46
CA ARG A 67 -1.56 -1.80 -12.30
C ARG A 67 -0.60 -0.86 -11.59
N ARG A 68 0.07 -1.37 -10.55
CA ARG A 68 1.02 -0.56 -9.79
C ARG A 68 2.25 -0.20 -10.62
N ASP A 69 2.76 -1.13 -11.41
CA ASP A 69 3.89 -0.87 -12.31
C ASP A 69 3.49 0.15 -13.38
N LEU A 70 2.30 0.04 -13.96
CA LEU A 70 1.76 1.03 -14.90
C LEU A 70 1.57 2.40 -14.26
N GLU A 71 1.06 2.47 -13.02
CA GLU A 71 0.98 3.73 -12.28
C GLU A 71 2.36 4.38 -12.12
N ILE A 72 3.39 3.58 -11.84
CA ILE A 72 4.77 4.06 -11.70
C ILE A 72 5.35 4.51 -13.05
N GLU A 73 5.12 3.74 -14.12
CA GLU A 73 5.60 4.05 -15.47
C GLU A 73 5.00 5.35 -16.00
N HIS A 74 3.70 5.56 -15.79
CA HIS A 74 2.99 6.76 -16.25
C HIS A 74 3.13 7.95 -15.28
N PHE A 75 3.93 7.81 -14.22
CA PHE A 75 4.10 8.87 -13.24
C PHE A 75 5.09 9.93 -13.69
N VAL A 76 4.61 11.14 -13.90
CA VAL A 76 5.45 12.30 -14.14
C VAL A 76 5.77 12.97 -12.80
N PRO A 77 7.04 12.94 -12.32
CA PRO A 77 7.41 13.60 -11.08
C PRO A 77 7.26 15.12 -11.22
N LYS A 78 6.49 15.72 -10.31
CA LYS A 78 6.33 17.17 -10.22
C LYS A 78 7.08 17.70 -9.00
N ASP A 79 7.81 18.80 -9.22
CA ASP A 79 8.42 19.57 -8.15
C ASP A 79 7.33 20.36 -7.39
N TYR A 80 7.43 20.38 -6.07
CA TYR A 80 6.55 21.17 -5.23
C TYR A 80 7.31 21.82 -4.08
N PHE A 81 6.77 22.91 -3.56
CA PHE A 81 7.44 23.78 -2.60
C PHE A 81 6.69 23.79 -1.27
N GLU A 82 7.42 23.56 -0.19
CA GLU A 82 6.93 23.76 1.17
C GLU A 82 7.72 24.90 1.83
N VAL A 83 7.01 25.77 2.55
CA VAL A 83 7.64 26.82 3.35
C VAL A 83 7.64 26.38 4.81
N LEU A 84 8.83 26.29 5.40
CA LEU A 84 9.04 25.95 6.80
C LEU A 84 9.65 27.16 7.53
N ALA A 85 8.97 27.62 8.58
CA ALA A 85 9.47 28.65 9.48
C ALA A 85 10.04 27.99 10.74
N GLN A 86 11.28 28.35 11.12
CA GLN A 86 11.83 27.97 12.43
C GLN A 86 11.58 29.11 13.41
N ILE A 87 10.61 28.94 14.29
CA ILE A 87 10.22 29.95 15.26
C ILE A 87 11.01 29.71 16.54
N VAL A 88 11.55 30.79 17.11
CA VAL A 88 12.20 30.78 18.41
C VAL A 88 11.31 31.55 19.38
N VAL A 89 10.88 30.89 20.45
CA VAL A 89 10.10 31.55 21.49
C VAL A 89 11.06 32.36 22.37
N PRO A 90 10.91 33.69 22.49
CA PRO A 90 11.86 34.52 23.22
C PRO A 90 11.89 34.22 24.73
N GLU A 91 10.78 33.74 25.31
CA GLU A 91 10.69 33.42 26.74
C GLU A 91 11.32 32.09 27.13
N THR A 92 11.15 31.03 26.33
CA THR A 92 11.63 29.67 26.65
C THR A 92 12.88 29.25 25.86
N GLN A 93 13.34 30.06 24.89
CA GLN A 93 14.40 29.71 23.93
C GLN A 93 14.17 28.42 23.13
N GLU A 94 12.97 27.85 23.19
CA GLU A 94 12.61 26.65 22.45
C GLU A 94 12.47 26.95 20.96
N ARG A 95 12.94 26.00 20.13
CA ARG A 95 12.88 26.09 18.67
C ARG A 95 11.92 25.04 18.13
N PHE A 96 10.88 25.48 17.45
CA PHE A 96 9.98 24.56 16.76
C PHE A 96 9.82 24.95 15.28
N LYS A 97 9.41 23.96 14.47
CA LYS A 97 9.21 24.12 13.03
C LYS A 97 7.72 24.27 12.76
N ALA A 98 7.34 25.37 12.14
CA ALA A 98 6.00 25.57 11.62
C ALA A 98 6.00 25.39 10.10
N GLN A 99 4.99 24.69 9.58
CA GLN A 99 4.77 24.54 8.15
C GLN A 99 3.64 25.47 7.71
N TRP A 100 3.88 26.22 6.63
CA TRP A 100 2.84 27.06 6.03
C TRP A 100 1.71 26.20 5.47
N GLN A 101 0.47 26.58 5.80
CA GLN A 101 -0.75 26.02 5.25
C GLN A 101 -1.34 27.02 4.23
N PRO A 102 -1.39 26.67 2.93
CA PRO A 102 -1.98 27.52 1.90
C PRO A 102 -3.46 27.79 2.18
N SER A 103 -3.92 29.02 1.92
CA SER A 103 -5.34 29.38 2.01
C SER A 103 -6.07 29.04 0.70
N LYS A 104 -7.41 29.07 0.72
CA LYS A 104 -8.27 28.81 -0.48
C LYS A 104 -7.92 29.70 -1.68
N ALA A 105 -7.40 30.90 -1.44
CA ALA A 105 -6.98 31.83 -2.52
C ALA A 105 -5.76 31.32 -3.32
N CYS A 106 -5.09 30.26 -2.85
CA CYS A 106 -3.93 29.67 -3.52
C CYS A 106 -4.29 28.38 -4.29
N GLU A 107 -5.57 28.06 -4.47
CA GLU A 107 -6.03 26.83 -5.14
C GLU A 107 -5.49 26.72 -6.58
N ASP A 108 -5.45 27.83 -7.33
CA ASP A 108 -4.95 27.86 -8.72
C ASP A 108 -3.48 27.43 -8.87
N TYR A 109 -2.70 27.49 -7.78
CA TYR A 109 -1.27 27.16 -7.76
C TYR A 109 -0.98 25.83 -7.06
N GLN A 110 -2.02 25.07 -6.72
CA GLN A 110 -1.93 23.79 -6.02
C GLN A 110 -2.26 22.61 -6.94
N ASP A 111 -1.64 21.46 -6.66
CA ASP A 111 -2.03 20.16 -7.21
C ASP A 111 -3.25 19.60 -6.44
N GLU A 112 -3.87 18.51 -6.92
CA GLU A 112 -5.03 17.87 -6.28
C GLU A 112 -4.80 17.48 -4.79
N ASP A 113 -3.53 17.27 -4.40
CA ASP A 113 -3.11 16.98 -3.03
C ASP A 113 -2.92 18.25 -2.14
N GLY A 114 -3.28 19.44 -2.61
CA GLY A 114 -3.06 20.71 -1.91
C GLY A 114 -1.59 21.16 -1.83
N ARG A 115 -0.75 20.70 -2.77
CA ARG A 115 0.69 20.98 -2.79
C ARG A 115 1.00 22.13 -3.73
N VAL A 116 1.75 23.12 -3.28
CA VAL A 116 2.09 24.31 -4.07
C VAL A 116 3.15 23.98 -5.12
N LEU A 117 2.81 24.18 -6.41
CA LEU A 117 3.71 23.95 -7.55
C LEU A 117 4.50 25.22 -7.90
N SER A 118 3.98 26.40 -7.57
CA SER A 118 4.57 27.68 -7.92
C SER A 118 5.68 28.11 -6.94
N ARG A 119 6.91 28.19 -7.45
CA ARG A 119 8.06 28.74 -6.70
C ARG A 119 7.88 30.23 -6.33
N PRO A 120 7.44 31.12 -7.24
CA PRO A 120 7.23 32.54 -6.90
C PRO A 120 6.27 32.75 -5.74
N LEU A 121 5.22 31.93 -5.63
CA LEU A 121 4.27 32.02 -4.53
C LEU A 121 4.94 31.72 -3.18
N ALA A 122 5.74 30.65 -3.13
CA ALA A 122 6.48 30.28 -1.92
C ALA A 122 7.49 31.37 -1.52
N GLU A 123 8.20 31.96 -2.49
CA GLU A 123 9.14 33.06 -2.24
C GLU A 123 8.45 34.32 -1.71
N ASN A 124 7.28 34.67 -2.24
CA ASN A 124 6.47 35.79 -1.75
C ASN A 124 6.01 35.59 -0.31
N VAL A 125 5.63 34.35 0.06
CA VAL A 125 5.27 34.01 1.44
C VAL A 125 6.48 34.16 2.35
N VAL A 126 7.66 33.71 1.94
CA VAL A 126 8.89 33.91 2.73
C VAL A 126 9.18 35.39 2.95
N LYS A 127 9.13 36.23 1.90
CA LYS A 127 9.34 37.67 2.03
C LYS A 127 8.39 38.29 3.07
N ARG A 128 7.09 37.98 2.98
CA ARG A 128 6.08 38.48 3.93
C ARG A 128 6.34 38.05 5.38
N ILE A 129 6.81 36.83 5.60
CA ILE A 129 7.12 36.33 6.94
C ILE A 129 8.38 37.02 7.49
N THR A 130 9.39 37.28 6.65
CA THR A 130 10.63 37.97 7.05
C THR A 130 10.41 39.45 7.35
N ASP A 131 9.55 40.12 6.55
CA ASP A 131 9.21 41.55 6.73
C ASP A 131 8.29 41.79 7.94
N SER A 132 7.62 40.74 8.43
CA SER A 132 6.80 40.81 9.62
C SER A 132 7.72 40.88 10.86
N ARG A 133 7.57 41.95 11.66
CA ARG A 133 8.29 42.31 12.90
C ARG A 133 8.24 41.29 14.07
N GLN A 134 8.21 39.98 13.81
CA GLN A 134 8.33 38.93 14.82
C GLN A 134 9.81 38.52 14.99
N PRO A 135 10.23 38.03 16.17
CA PRO A 135 11.61 37.60 16.42
C PRO A 135 12.04 36.64 15.32
N SER A 136 13.02 37.08 14.53
CA SER A 136 13.34 36.58 13.20
C SER A 136 13.37 35.06 13.14
N PRO A 137 12.33 34.41 12.60
CA PRO A 137 12.37 32.98 12.42
C PRO A 137 13.42 32.68 11.34
N ASN A 138 14.25 31.67 11.55
CA ASN A 138 15.16 31.21 10.51
C ASN A 138 14.31 30.46 9.47
N ILE A 139 14.02 31.09 8.33
CA ILE A 139 13.06 30.55 7.35
C ILE A 139 13.79 29.69 6.32
N LYS A 140 13.25 28.51 6.03
CA LYS A 140 13.79 27.59 5.02
C LYS A 140 12.71 27.20 4.03
N ILE A 141 12.96 27.43 2.74
CA ILE A 141 12.17 26.85 1.65
C ILE A 141 12.70 25.43 1.42
N LYS A 142 11.81 24.44 1.44
CA LYS A 142 12.16 23.07 1.13
C LYS A 142 11.53 22.70 -0.21
N LEU A 143 12.37 22.56 -1.24
CA LEU A 143 11.96 21.90 -2.48
C LEU A 143 11.80 20.41 -2.19
N LYS A 144 10.66 19.85 -2.55
CA LYS A 144 10.43 18.41 -2.54
C LYS A 144 9.98 17.96 -3.92
N LYS A 145 10.49 16.80 -4.33
CA LYS A 145 9.96 16.07 -5.47
C LYS A 145 8.81 15.21 -4.99
N LYS A 146 7.66 15.28 -5.67
CA LYS A 146 6.61 14.29 -5.50
C LYS A 146 7.16 12.99 -6.05
N LEU A 147 7.58 12.11 -5.14
CA LEU A 147 7.97 10.75 -5.47
C LEU A 147 6.75 9.85 -5.32
N HIS A 148 6.66 8.82 -6.16
CA HIS A 148 5.60 7.84 -6.05
C HIS A 148 5.65 7.19 -4.66
N ARG A 149 4.55 7.27 -3.88
CA ARG A 149 4.46 6.57 -2.60
C ARG A 149 4.42 5.07 -2.88
N CYS A 150 5.52 4.36 -2.65
CA CYS A 150 5.50 2.90 -2.67
C CYS A 150 4.84 2.41 -1.38
N LEU A 151 3.52 2.24 -1.41
CA LEU A 151 2.76 1.64 -0.33
C LEU A 151 2.16 0.32 -0.80
N ILE A 152 3.02 -0.65 -1.11
CA ILE A 152 2.59 -2.05 -1.06
C ILE A 152 2.73 -2.51 0.39
N LEU A 153 1.91 -1.98 1.29
CA LEU A 153 1.67 -2.62 2.57
C LEU A 153 0.51 -3.59 2.38
N PHE A 154 0.85 -4.83 1.98
CA PHE A 154 -0.08 -5.95 2.12
C PHE A 154 -0.43 -6.10 3.60
N ARG A 155 -1.56 -5.51 3.99
CA ARG A 155 -2.16 -5.68 5.32
C ARG A 155 -3.01 -6.94 5.33
N TYR A 156 -2.37 -8.07 5.05
CA TYR A 156 -2.95 -9.39 5.23
C TYR A 156 -1.97 -10.24 6.02
N TYR A 157 -2.24 -10.32 7.32
CA TYR A 157 -1.98 -11.39 8.29
C TYR A 157 -1.85 -10.72 9.66
N LYS A 158 -2.74 -11.09 10.60
CA LYS A 158 -2.66 -10.75 12.03
C LYS A 158 -1.44 -11.39 12.72
N TRP A 159 -0.52 -11.97 11.95
CA TRP A 159 0.77 -12.49 12.35
C TRP A 159 1.81 -11.95 11.38
N LYS A 160 2.58 -10.95 11.84
CA LYS A 160 3.72 -10.38 11.12
C LYS A 160 4.96 -10.98 11.79
N PRO A 161 5.67 -11.95 11.18
CA PRO A 161 7.03 -12.22 11.65
C PRO A 161 7.80 -10.90 11.54
N PRO A 162 8.69 -10.59 12.49
CA PRO A 162 9.41 -9.34 12.46
C PRO A 162 10.16 -9.24 11.12
N ALA A 163 10.16 -8.04 10.54
CA ALA A 163 10.63 -7.79 9.17
C ALA A 163 12.14 -8.05 8.98
N ASP A 164 12.85 -8.23 10.10
CA ASP A 164 14.26 -8.57 10.24
C ASP A 164 14.59 -10.02 9.83
N MET A 165 13.61 -10.94 9.81
CA MET A 165 13.89 -12.34 9.48
C MET A 165 14.04 -12.66 7.98
N GLY A 166 13.64 -11.76 7.07
CA GLY A 166 13.87 -11.90 5.62
C GLY A 166 13.30 -13.17 4.95
N TYR A 167 12.48 -13.97 5.64
CA TYR A 167 11.99 -15.23 5.10
C TYR A 167 10.79 -15.04 4.16
N PRO A 168 10.75 -15.76 3.03
CA PRO A 168 9.60 -15.73 2.14
C PRO A 168 8.37 -16.37 2.82
N PRO A 169 7.13 -15.94 2.49
CA PRO A 169 5.91 -16.41 3.16
C PRO A 169 5.77 -17.94 3.23
N LYS A 170 6.22 -18.67 2.19
CA LYS A 170 6.23 -20.14 2.17
C LYS A 170 7.07 -20.74 3.30
N ARG A 171 8.24 -20.16 3.60
CA ARG A 171 9.17 -20.64 4.63
C ARG A 171 8.68 -20.32 6.04
N CYS A 172 8.06 -19.15 6.23
CA CYS A 172 7.36 -18.82 7.47
C CYS A 172 6.22 -19.80 7.75
N TRP A 173 5.46 -20.21 6.73
CA TRP A 173 4.35 -21.15 6.88
C TRP A 173 4.81 -22.56 7.23
N ILE A 174 5.91 -23.03 6.62
CA ILE A 174 6.55 -24.31 6.96
C ILE A 174 7.02 -24.29 8.43
N PHE A 175 7.66 -23.21 8.86
CA PHE A 175 8.09 -23.04 10.25
C PHE A 175 6.91 -23.02 11.21
N ALA A 176 5.86 -22.25 10.93
CA ALA A 176 4.65 -22.20 11.76
C ALA A 176 3.98 -23.57 11.89
N LYS A 177 3.91 -24.35 10.81
CA LYS A 177 3.44 -25.74 10.83
C LYS A 177 4.32 -26.64 11.70
N SER A 178 5.65 -26.48 11.62
CA SER A 178 6.59 -27.23 12.44
C SER A 178 6.51 -26.87 13.94
N CYS A 179 6.10 -25.64 14.26
CA CYS A 179 5.90 -25.17 15.64
C CYS A 179 4.52 -25.54 16.22
N MET A 180 3.53 -25.85 15.38
CA MET A 180 2.28 -26.49 15.83
C MET A 180 2.58 -27.94 16.23
N LYS A 181 2.97 -28.14 17.49
CA LYS A 181 3.06 -29.49 18.07
C LYS A 181 1.65 -30.12 18.11
N PRO A 182 1.52 -31.42 17.82
CA PRO A 182 0.25 -32.12 18.05
C PRO A 182 -0.11 -32.00 19.53
N ILE A 183 -1.36 -31.60 19.78
CA ILE A 183 -1.93 -31.54 21.12
C ILE A 183 -2.14 -32.99 21.56
N ASN A 184 -1.26 -33.54 22.41
CA ASN A 184 -1.59 -34.72 23.22
C ASN A 184 -2.71 -34.33 24.20
#